data_AF-A0A7V4XG69-F1
#
_entry.id   AF-A0A7V4XG69-F1
#
_cell.length_a   1.000
_cell.length_b   1.000
_cell.length_c   1.000
_cell.angle_alpha   90.00
_cell.angle_beta   90.00
_cell.angle_gamma   90.00
#
_symmetry.space_group_name_H-M   'P 1'
#
loop_
_entity.id
_entity.type
_entity.pdbx_description
1 polymer ?
#
loop_
_entity_poly.entity_id
_entity_poly.type
_entity_poly.pdbx_seq_one_letter_code
_entity_poly.pdbx_strand_id
1 'polypeptide(L)'
;MYQLLTGSRRKRGRFGFTLVELLVVIVVLAVLAAIVLPKFMNSSTRSKESALKSDLKLLRNAVSLFQADTGKLPNGLSDLSETDKTKVKVAGGTVVNAADWHGPYIETVPTDPVSGAAFTYDSTTGKVTSSASGNGLDGSAYSGW
;
A
#
# COMPACT_ATOMS: atom_id res chain seq x y z
N MET A 1 -35.49 84.12 15.04
CA MET A 1 -34.31 83.65 14.26
C MET A 1 -33.35 83.05 15.29
N TYR A 2 -33.19 81.74 15.48
CA TYR A 2 -32.91 80.66 14.54
C TYR A 2 -33.51 79.31 14.98
N GLN A 3 -33.64 78.43 14.01
CA GLN A 3 -34.34 77.15 13.99
C GLN A 3 -33.68 76.05 14.85
N LEU A 4 -34.52 75.24 15.50
CA LEU A 4 -34.16 73.93 16.05
C LEU A 4 -34.03 72.92 14.90
N LEU A 5 -32.80 72.54 14.54
CA LEU A 5 -32.53 71.40 13.66
C LEU A 5 -32.30 70.15 14.51
N THR A 6 -33.37 69.43 14.86
CA THR A 6 -33.27 68.09 15.44
C THR A 6 -32.96 67.08 14.33
N GLY A 7 -31.68 66.71 14.21
CA GLY A 7 -31.21 65.67 13.31
C GLY A 7 -31.80 64.30 13.65
N SER A 8 -32.61 63.76 12.73
CA SER A 8 -33.18 62.41 12.83
C SER A 8 -32.09 61.36 12.61
N ARG A 9 -31.58 60.76 13.71
CA ARG A 9 -30.64 59.63 13.63
C ARG A 9 -31.39 58.40 13.10
N ARG A 10 -31.11 57.99 11.85
CA ARG A 10 -31.50 56.66 11.33
C ARG A 10 -30.84 55.57 12.18
N LYS A 11 -31.64 54.79 12.91
CA LYS A 11 -31.19 53.54 13.55
C LYS A 11 -30.77 52.55 12.45
N ARG A 12 -29.47 52.29 12.33
CA ARG A 12 -28.97 51.12 11.58
C ARG A 12 -29.47 49.87 12.30
N GLY A 13 -30.29 49.07 11.62
CA GLY A 13 -30.75 47.77 12.13
C GLY A 13 -29.54 46.88 12.43
N ARG A 14 -29.44 46.42 13.68
CA ARG A 14 -28.47 45.38 14.04
C ARG A 14 -29.06 44.05 13.58
N PHE A 15 -28.54 43.51 12.47
CA PHE A 15 -28.81 42.14 12.08
C PHE A 15 -27.98 41.24 13.00
N GLY A 16 -28.64 40.64 13.99
CA GLY A 16 -28.05 39.67 14.90
C GLY A 16 -28.21 38.26 14.35
N PHE A 17 -27.19 37.43 14.55
CA PHE A 17 -27.23 36.00 14.28
C PHE A 17 -28.37 35.35 15.07
N THR A 18 -29.22 34.57 14.42
CA THR A 18 -30.27 33.81 15.11
C THR A 18 -29.73 32.47 15.62
N LEU A 19 -30.28 31.96 16.72
CA LEU A 19 -29.96 30.60 17.20
C LEU A 19 -30.33 29.54 16.15
N VAL A 20 -31.37 29.80 15.35
CA VAL A 20 -31.83 28.91 14.28
C VAL A 20 -30.81 28.84 13.14
N GLU A 21 -30.15 29.94 12.77
CA GLU A 21 -29.06 29.91 11.78
C GLU A 21 -27.91 29.04 12.22
N LEU A 22 -27.49 29.15 13.48
CA LEU A 22 -26.39 28.34 13.99
C LEU A 22 -26.80 26.86 14.07
N LEU A 23 -28.05 26.57 14.42
CA LEU A 23 -28.60 25.20 14.45
C LEU A 23 -28.57 24.55 13.06
N VAL A 24 -29.00 25.25 12.01
CA VAL A 24 -28.96 24.69 10.65
C VAL A 24 -27.52 24.45 10.18
N VAL A 25 -26.59 25.34 10.53
CA VAL A 25 -25.17 25.18 10.17
C VAL A 25 -24.57 23.94 10.81
N ILE A 26 -24.78 23.71 12.11
CA ILE A 26 -24.22 22.51 12.77
C ILE A 26 -24.87 21.23 12.27
N VAL A 27 -26.15 21.26 11.87
CA VAL A 27 -26.84 20.11 11.26
C VAL A 27 -26.20 19.77 9.91
N VAL A 28 -25.97 20.77 9.06
CA VAL A 28 -25.30 20.56 7.76
C VAL A 28 -23.86 20.06 7.98
N LEU A 29 -23.11 20.63 8.92
CA LEU A 29 -21.76 20.17 9.25
C LEU A 29 -21.74 18.71 9.76
N ALA A 30 -22.71 18.32 10.58
CA ALA A 30 -22.84 16.94 11.06
C ALA A 30 -23.11 15.94 9.92
N VAL A 31 -23.99 16.29 8.98
CA VAL A 31 -24.27 15.45 7.80
C VAL A 31 -23.05 15.33 6.89
N LEU A 32 -22.35 16.44 6.63
CA LEU A 32 -21.13 16.43 5.80
C LEU A 32 -20.02 15.60 6.45
N ALA A 33 -19.81 15.74 7.76
CA ALA A 33 -18.81 14.98 8.49
C ALA A 33 -19.08 13.46 8.45
N ALA A 34 -20.35 13.04 8.51
CA ALA A 34 -20.73 11.63 8.45
C ALA A 34 -20.42 10.95 7.11
N ILE A 35 -20.50 11.69 5.99
CA ILE A 35 -20.31 11.12 4.64
C ILE A 35 -18.82 11.06 4.24
N VAL A 36 -18.00 11.99 4.72
CA VAL A 36 -16.62 12.17 4.24
C VAL A 36 -15.64 11.12 4.81
N LEU A 37 -15.85 10.68 6.06
CA LEU A 37 -14.91 9.78 6.76
C LEU A 37 -14.72 8.38 6.13
N PRO A 38 -15.75 7.63 5.69
CA PRO A 38 -15.57 6.23 5.32
C PRO A 38 -14.81 6.00 3.99
N LYS A 39 -14.69 7.01 3.11
CA LYS A 39 -14.10 6.81 1.78
C LYS A 39 -12.58 6.62 1.75
N PHE A 40 -11.85 7.10 2.76
CA PHE A 40 -10.38 7.11 2.71
C PHE A 40 -9.71 5.80 3.13
N MET A 41 -10.40 4.95 3.90
CA MET A 41 -9.79 3.75 4.48
C MET A 41 -9.47 2.66 3.43
N ASN A 42 -10.30 2.52 2.39
CA ASN A 42 -10.14 1.42 1.43
C ASN A 42 -9.14 1.70 0.30
N SER A 43 -8.83 2.98 0.03
CA SER A 43 -7.93 3.36 -1.06
C SER A 43 -6.48 2.93 -0.77
N SER A 44 -6.00 3.20 0.46
CA SER A 44 -4.66 2.82 0.88
C SER A 44 -4.45 1.30 0.86
N THR A 45 -5.42 0.54 1.40
CA THR A 45 -5.38 -0.93 1.37
C THR A 45 -5.34 -1.47 -0.05
N ARG A 46 -6.20 -0.96 -0.95
CA ARG A 46 -6.20 -1.39 -2.36
C ARG A 46 -4.87 -1.13 -3.06
N SER A 47 -4.23 0.01 -2.79
CA SER A 47 -2.90 0.31 -3.34
C SER A 47 -1.84 -0.68 -2.85
N LYS A 48 -1.85 -1.01 -1.55
CA LYS A 48 -0.94 -2.02 -0.98
C LYS A 48 -1.17 -3.41 -1.57
N GLU A 49 -2.42 -3.85 -1.73
CA GLU A 49 -2.73 -5.14 -2.35
C GLU A 49 -2.33 -5.20 -3.83
N SER A 50 -2.48 -4.08 -4.55
CA SER A 50 -2.04 -3.99 -5.94
C SER A 50 -0.51 -4.10 -6.06
N ALA A 51 0.22 -3.43 -5.17
CA ALA A 51 1.67 -3.55 -5.09
C ALA A 51 2.07 -4.99 -4.73
N LEU A 52 1.43 -5.59 -3.72
CA LEU A 52 1.68 -6.96 -3.29
C LEU A 52 1.55 -7.96 -4.43
N LYS A 53 0.46 -7.87 -5.22
CA LYS A 53 0.23 -8.76 -6.38
C LYS A 53 1.29 -8.55 -7.47
N SER A 54 1.75 -7.32 -7.68
CA SER A 54 2.82 -7.01 -8.62
C SER A 54 4.16 -7.60 -8.16
N ASP A 55 4.51 -7.42 -6.90
CA ASP A 55 5.76 -7.91 -6.31
C ASP A 55 5.82 -9.43 -6.27
N LEU A 56 4.70 -10.10 -5.93
CA LEU A 56 4.59 -11.56 -6.02
C LEU A 56 4.82 -12.06 -7.45
N LYS A 57 4.26 -11.38 -8.45
CA LYS A 57 4.46 -11.75 -9.86
C LYS A 57 5.92 -11.55 -10.28
N LEU A 58 6.53 -10.44 -9.87
CA LEU A 58 7.94 -10.14 -10.13
C LEU A 58 8.85 -11.23 -9.53
N LEU A 59 8.66 -11.57 -8.26
CA LEU A 59 9.45 -12.59 -7.57
C LEU A 59 9.25 -13.98 -8.18
N ARG A 60 8.01 -14.38 -8.49
CA ARG A 60 7.72 -15.67 -9.13
C ARG A 60 8.37 -15.80 -10.51
N ASN A 61 8.33 -14.73 -11.28
CA ASN A 61 9.01 -14.69 -12.58
C ASN A 61 10.53 -14.82 -12.41
N ALA A 62 11.12 -14.11 -11.44
CA ALA A 62 12.56 -14.19 -11.15
C ALA A 62 12.97 -15.60 -10.70
N VAL A 63 12.18 -16.27 -9.84
CA VAL A 63 12.39 -17.68 -9.46
C VAL A 63 12.32 -18.60 -10.68
N SER A 64 11.35 -18.37 -11.57
CA SER A 64 11.18 -19.19 -12.78
C SER A 64 12.35 -19.01 -13.75
N LEU A 65 12.87 -17.79 -13.91
CA LEU A 65 14.06 -17.51 -14.72
C LEU A 65 15.30 -18.16 -14.13
N PHE A 66 15.51 -18.02 -12.82
CA PHE A 66 16.61 -18.69 -12.11
C PHE A 66 16.57 -20.21 -12.34
N GLN A 67 15.38 -20.81 -12.26
CA GLN A 67 15.21 -22.24 -12.49
C GLN A 67 15.42 -22.64 -13.95
N ALA A 68 15.00 -21.81 -14.90
CA ALA A 68 15.23 -22.05 -16.32
C ALA A 68 16.74 -22.06 -16.65
N ASP A 69 17.51 -21.15 -16.07
CA ASP A 69 18.94 -21.02 -16.31
C ASP A 69 19.74 -22.13 -15.62
N THR A 70 19.50 -22.34 -14.32
CA THR A 70 20.32 -23.23 -13.49
C THR A 70 19.80 -24.67 -13.39
N GLY A 71 18.59 -24.92 -13.90
CA GLY A 71 17.86 -26.17 -13.73
C GLY A 71 17.39 -26.45 -12.28
N LYS A 72 17.65 -25.53 -11.34
CA LYS A 72 17.36 -25.70 -9.91
C LYS A 72 16.68 -24.47 -9.34
N LEU A 73 15.93 -24.65 -8.25
CA LEU A 73 15.35 -23.54 -7.52
C LEU A 73 16.42 -22.77 -6.73
N PRO A 74 16.25 -21.46 -6.49
CA PRO A 74 17.13 -20.71 -5.61
C PRO A 74 16.98 -21.17 -4.15
N ASN A 75 18.03 -21.02 -3.35
CA ASN A 75 17.98 -21.38 -1.92
C ASN A 75 17.12 -20.38 -1.12
N GLY A 76 17.18 -19.10 -1.47
CA GLY A 76 16.36 -18.04 -0.93
C GLY A 76 16.12 -16.92 -1.94
N LEU A 77 15.20 -16.01 -1.64
CA LEU A 77 14.91 -14.87 -2.52
C LEU A 77 16.11 -13.93 -2.68
N SER A 78 17.01 -13.87 -1.69
CA SER A 78 18.24 -13.08 -1.76
C SER A 78 19.17 -13.52 -2.89
N ASP A 79 19.13 -14.79 -3.29
CA ASP A 79 19.94 -15.32 -4.40
C ASP A 79 19.51 -14.74 -5.76
N LEU A 80 18.30 -14.17 -5.86
CA LEU A 80 17.78 -13.58 -7.09
C LEU A 80 18.37 -12.20 -7.39
N SER A 81 18.75 -11.46 -6.35
CA SER A 81 19.34 -10.11 -6.47
C SER A 81 20.86 -10.09 -6.29
N GLU A 82 21.46 -11.23 -5.99
CA GLU A 82 22.91 -11.32 -5.81
C GLU A 82 23.62 -11.15 -7.15
N THR A 83 24.68 -10.34 -7.16
CA THR A 83 25.50 -10.08 -8.35
C THR A 83 26.77 -10.93 -8.35
N ASP A 84 27.22 -11.34 -7.17
CA ASP A 84 28.36 -12.23 -6.99
C ASP A 84 27.94 -13.71 -7.08
N LYS A 85 28.20 -14.31 -8.23
CA LYS A 85 27.93 -15.73 -8.52
C LYS A 85 28.48 -16.72 -7.48
N THR A 86 29.53 -16.36 -6.74
CA THR A 86 30.11 -17.25 -5.72
C THR A 86 29.25 -17.36 -4.46
N LYS A 87 28.30 -16.43 -4.28
CA LYS A 87 27.38 -16.36 -3.14
C LYS A 87 25.99 -16.91 -3.46
N VAL A 88 25.66 -16.99 -4.74
CA VAL A 88 24.37 -17.51 -5.23
C VAL A 88 24.26 -19.00 -4.93
N LYS A 89 23.20 -19.39 -4.23
CA LYS A 89 22.92 -20.78 -3.87
C LYS A 89 21.67 -21.32 -4.55
N VAL A 90 21.73 -22.61 -4.87
CA VAL A 90 20.57 -23.40 -5.28
C VAL A 90 19.96 -24.11 -4.07
N ALA A 91 18.71 -24.56 -4.18
CA ALA A 91 18.03 -25.36 -3.16
C ALA A 91 18.92 -26.50 -2.67
N GLY A 92 19.03 -26.64 -1.34
CA GLY A 92 20.01 -27.51 -0.68
C GLY A 92 21.32 -26.81 -0.27
N GLY A 93 21.47 -25.51 -0.58
CA GLY A 93 22.51 -24.64 -0.02
C GLY A 93 23.87 -24.69 -0.71
N THR A 94 24.02 -25.47 -1.77
CA THR A 94 25.24 -25.49 -2.59
C THR A 94 25.32 -24.27 -3.50
N VAL A 95 26.53 -23.77 -3.75
CA VAL A 95 26.75 -22.67 -4.70
C VAL A 95 26.33 -23.11 -6.10
N VAL A 96 25.74 -22.20 -6.86
CA VAL A 96 25.32 -22.43 -8.25
C VAL A 96 26.53 -22.71 -9.15
N ASN A 97 26.32 -23.47 -10.23
CA ASN A 97 27.32 -23.56 -11.27
C ASN A 97 27.41 -22.21 -11.99
N ALA A 98 28.60 -21.60 -11.97
CA ALA A 98 28.86 -20.29 -12.56
C ALA A 98 28.64 -20.22 -14.07
N ALA A 99 28.68 -21.35 -14.78
CA ALA A 99 28.44 -21.39 -16.23
C ALA A 99 26.94 -21.31 -16.58
N ASP A 100 26.08 -21.81 -15.70
CA ASP A 100 24.64 -21.95 -15.94
C ASP A 100 23.86 -20.73 -15.43
N TRP A 101 24.50 -19.85 -14.65
CA TRP A 101 23.86 -18.68 -14.05
C TRP A 101 24.06 -17.43 -14.90
N HIS A 102 22.97 -16.73 -15.22
CA HIS A 102 22.98 -15.49 -16.02
C HIS A 102 22.41 -14.26 -15.28
N GLY A 103 22.23 -14.36 -13.96
CA GLY A 103 21.64 -13.31 -13.13
C GLY A 103 22.51 -12.04 -12.98
N PRO A 104 22.06 -11.07 -12.17
CA PRO A 104 20.90 -11.12 -11.28
C PRO A 104 19.55 -11.08 -12.02
N TYR A 105 18.51 -11.64 -11.40
CA TYR A 105 17.16 -11.76 -11.97
C TYR A 105 16.21 -10.66 -11.49
N ILE A 106 16.60 -9.92 -10.45
CA ILE A 106 15.90 -8.76 -9.90
C ILE A 106 16.93 -7.80 -9.30
N GLU A 107 16.69 -6.49 -9.34
CA GLU A 107 17.62 -5.51 -8.77
C GLU A 107 17.68 -5.57 -7.23
N THR A 108 16.52 -5.67 -6.60
CA THR A 108 16.38 -5.75 -5.14
C THR A 108 15.17 -6.61 -4.79
N VAL A 109 15.25 -7.35 -3.69
CA VAL A 109 14.11 -8.12 -3.18
C VAL A 109 13.18 -7.13 -2.46
N PRO A 110 11.95 -6.88 -2.96
CA PRO A 110 11.01 -5.99 -2.29
C PRO A 110 10.54 -6.57 -0.95
N THR A 111 10.08 -5.70 -0.07
CA THR A 111 9.35 -6.09 1.14
C THR A 111 7.86 -6.19 0.84
N ASP A 112 7.17 -7.05 1.57
CA ASP A 112 5.72 -7.21 1.47
C ASP A 112 5.05 -5.89 1.92
N PRO A 113 4.31 -5.18 1.04
CA PRO A 113 3.75 -3.86 1.34
C PRO A 113 2.56 -3.91 2.32
N VAL A 114 1.99 -5.10 2.56
CA VAL A 114 0.89 -5.30 3.51
C VAL A 114 1.44 -5.60 4.90
N SER A 115 2.39 -6.54 5.00
CA SER A 115 2.98 -6.93 6.30
C SER A 115 4.13 -6.01 6.75
N GLY A 116 4.83 -5.37 5.82
CA GLY A 116 6.08 -4.65 6.05
C GLY A 116 7.30 -5.54 6.25
N ALA A 117 7.14 -6.86 6.13
CA ALA A 117 8.20 -7.86 6.33
C ALA A 117 8.67 -8.47 5.01
N ALA A 118 9.63 -9.40 5.06
CA ALA A 118 10.04 -10.16 3.89
C ALA A 118 8.92 -11.12 3.42
N PHE A 119 8.92 -11.45 2.13
CA PHE A 119 8.06 -12.51 1.58
C PHE A 119 8.46 -13.89 2.12
N THR A 120 7.48 -14.80 2.18
CA THR A 120 7.74 -16.21 2.48
C THR A 120 8.11 -16.95 1.21
N TYR A 121 9.16 -17.77 1.28
CA TYR A 121 9.65 -18.58 0.17
C TYR A 121 9.92 -20.00 0.62
N ASP A 122 9.43 -20.97 -0.16
CA ASP A 122 9.72 -22.39 0.01
C ASP A 122 10.68 -22.84 -1.10
N SER A 123 11.93 -23.14 -0.72
CA SER A 123 12.98 -23.57 -1.64
C SER A 123 12.79 -24.98 -2.20
N THR A 124 11.86 -25.76 -1.66
CA THR A 124 11.52 -27.10 -2.17
C THR A 124 10.52 -27.00 -3.31
N THR A 125 9.55 -26.10 -3.19
CA THR A 125 8.46 -25.95 -4.18
C THR A 125 8.64 -24.76 -5.10
N GLY A 126 9.53 -23.83 -4.77
CA GLY A 126 9.71 -22.55 -5.47
C GLY A 126 8.59 -21.56 -5.18
N LYS A 127 7.69 -21.87 -4.24
CA LYS A 127 6.51 -21.06 -3.97
C LYS A 127 6.88 -19.81 -3.18
N VAL A 128 6.51 -18.65 -3.73
CA VAL A 128 6.59 -17.35 -3.05
C VAL A 128 5.18 -16.96 -2.59
N THR A 129 4.99 -16.59 -1.33
CA THR A 129 3.72 -16.11 -0.77
C THR A 129 3.92 -14.86 0.07
N SER A 130 2.85 -14.10 0.26
CA SER A 130 2.83 -12.99 1.22
C SER A 130 3.08 -13.50 2.65
N SER A 131 3.74 -12.68 3.46
CA SER A 131 3.89 -12.91 4.90
C SER A 131 2.81 -12.21 5.73
N ALA A 132 1.91 -11.47 5.08
CA ALA A 132 0.81 -10.79 5.74
C ALA A 132 -0.20 -11.77 6.35
N SER A 133 -0.68 -11.42 7.54
CA SER A 133 -1.77 -12.13 8.20
C SER A 133 -3.12 -11.56 7.77
N GLY A 134 -4.16 -12.39 7.88
CA GLY A 134 -5.53 -12.01 7.54
C GLY A 134 -5.85 -12.11 6.05
N ASN A 135 -6.87 -11.36 5.64
CA ASN A 135 -7.51 -11.50 4.35
C ASN A 135 -7.45 -10.19 3.56
N GLY A 136 -7.37 -10.32 2.25
CA GLY A 136 -7.50 -9.20 1.32
C GLY A 136 -8.94 -8.70 1.22
N LEU A 137 -9.12 -7.60 0.50
CA LEU A 137 -10.41 -6.97 0.19
C LEU A 137 -11.35 -7.92 -0.59
N ASP A 138 -10.81 -8.96 -1.22
CA ASP A 138 -11.55 -10.02 -1.90
C ASP A 138 -11.95 -11.19 -0.97
N GLY A 139 -11.60 -11.11 0.31
CA GLY A 139 -11.93 -12.12 1.33
C GLY A 139 -10.99 -13.33 1.34
N SER A 140 -10.04 -13.44 0.42
CA SER A 140 -9.06 -14.52 0.42
C SER A 140 -7.86 -14.21 1.31
N ALA A 141 -7.24 -15.23 1.91
CA ALA A 141 -6.10 -15.05 2.79
C ALA A 141 -4.86 -14.60 2.00
N TYR A 142 -4.10 -13.64 2.51
CA TYR A 142 -2.87 -13.17 1.86
C TYR A 142 -1.83 -14.28 1.68
N SER A 143 -1.74 -15.22 2.62
CA SER A 143 -0.86 -16.40 2.52
C SER A 143 -1.23 -17.34 1.36
N GLY A 144 -2.45 -17.21 0.83
CA GLY A 144 -2.91 -17.93 -0.36
C GLY A 144 -2.55 -17.26 -1.68
N TRP A 145 -2.08 -16.00 -1.66
CA TRP A 145 -1.76 -15.22 -2.85
C TRP A 145 -0.41 -15.54 -3.44
#